data_AF-A0A1C6CT40-F1
#
_entry.id   AF-A0A1C6CT40-F1
#
_cell.length_a   1.000
_cell.length_b   1.000
_cell.length_c   1.000
_cell.angle_alpha   90.00
_cell.angle_beta   90.00
_cell.angle_gamma   90.00
#
_symmetry.space_group_name_H-M   'P 1'
#
loop_
_entity.id
_entity.type
_entity.pdbx_description
1 polymer ?
#
loop_
_entity_poly.entity_id
_entity_poly.type
_entity_poly.pdbx_seq_one_letter_code
_entity_poly.pdbx_strand_id
1 'polypeptide(L)'
;MDYSILIALLRAKQYLTDLEKDILDTWDEWKKEPFDYNSAQRQVMQNNAKYPEIFIAIKALPMTVTRPLTQMTEADIRYNLENQFIALAAKRR
;
A
#
# COMPACT_ATOMS: atom_id res chain seq x y z
N MET A 1 0.93 -14.30 3.07
CA MET A 1 2.17 -14.56 2.32
C MET A 1 3.25 -13.72 2.98
N ASP A 2 4.42 -14.29 3.29
CA ASP A 2 5.51 -13.51 3.92
C ASP A 2 6.26 -12.72 2.84
N TYR A 3 6.26 -11.39 2.97
CA TYR A 3 6.94 -10.48 2.03
C TYR A 3 8.29 -9.97 2.57
N SER A 4 8.71 -10.42 3.74
CA SER A 4 9.96 -9.97 4.40
C SER A 4 11.18 -10.14 3.51
N ILE A 5 11.27 -11.26 2.76
CA ILE A 5 12.36 -11.51 1.80
C ILE A 5 12.33 -10.51 0.64
N LEU A 6 11.15 -10.24 0.08
CA LEU A 6 10.99 -9.24 -1.00
C LEU A 6 11.50 -7.87 -0.53
N ILE A 7 11.08 -7.45 0.65
CA ILE A 7 11.47 -6.15 1.23
C ILE A 7 12.97 -6.11 1.50
N ALA A 8 13.55 -7.17 2.06
CA ALA A 8 14.99 -7.24 2.31
C ALA A 8 15.79 -7.14 0.99
N LEU A 9 15.36 -7.84 -0.06
CA LEU A 9 15.99 -7.77 -1.38
C LEU A 9 15.88 -6.37 -1.98
N LEU A 10 14.70 -5.73 -1.92
CA LEU A 10 14.51 -4.37 -2.43
C LEU A 10 15.39 -3.37 -1.69
N ARG A 11 15.42 -3.40 -0.36
CA ARG A 11 16.25 -2.50 0.45
C ARG A 11 17.75 -2.67 0.20
N ALA A 12 18.19 -3.85 -0.26
CA ALA A 12 19.58 -4.11 -0.62
C ALA A 12 19.96 -3.64 -2.04
N LYS A 13 18.99 -3.30 -2.90
CA LYS A 13 19.27 -2.83 -4.27
C LYS A 13 19.83 -1.41 -4.25
N GLN A 14 20.88 -1.17 -5.02
CA GLN A 14 21.48 0.16 -5.19
C GLN A 14 20.58 1.13 -5.96
N TYR A 15 19.81 0.61 -6.93
CA TYR A 15 18.91 1.41 -7.76
C TYR A 15 17.52 0.77 -7.76
N LEU A 16 16.53 1.55 -7.34
CA LEU A 16 15.12 1.17 -7.30
C LEU A 16 14.39 1.85 -8.46
N THR A 17 13.57 1.08 -9.17
CA THR A 17 12.58 1.67 -10.08
C THR A 17 11.52 2.42 -9.28
N ASP A 18 10.72 3.26 -9.94
CA ASP A 18 9.66 3.99 -9.25
C ASP A 18 8.66 3.03 -8.59
N LEU A 19 8.26 1.96 -9.27
CA LEU A 19 7.40 0.92 -8.68
C LEU A 19 8.04 0.26 -7.45
N GLU A 20 9.35 0.00 -7.47
CA GLU A 20 10.05 -0.60 -6.33
C GLU A 20 10.12 0.34 -5.13
N LYS A 21 10.23 1.66 -5.35
CA LYS A 21 10.12 2.66 -4.29
C LYS A 21 8.70 2.69 -3.71
N ASP A 22 7.68 2.73 -4.56
CA ASP A 22 6.29 2.75 -4.09
C ASP A 22 5.93 1.49 -3.27
N ILE A 23 6.49 0.32 -3.62
CA ILE A 23 6.37 -0.91 -2.82
C ILE A 23 6.98 -0.74 -1.43
N LEU A 24 8.18 -0.15 -1.33
CA LEU A 24 8.85 0.08 -0.05
C LEU A 24 8.12 1.14 0.79
N ASP A 25 7.75 2.27 0.19
CA ASP A 25 7.04 3.35 0.87
C ASP A 25 5.70 2.85 1.44
N THR A 26 4.96 2.06 0.65
CA THR A 26 3.69 1.47 1.10
C THR A 26 3.90 0.45 2.23
N TRP A 27 4.94 -0.38 2.15
CA TRP A 27 5.29 -1.32 3.21
C TRP A 27 5.67 -0.60 4.51
N ASP A 28 6.50 0.45 4.41
CA ASP A 28 6.99 1.20 5.55
C ASP A 28 5.85 1.93 6.27
N GLU A 29 4.90 2.53 5.55
CA GLU A 29 3.70 3.12 6.14
C GLU A 29 2.76 2.05 6.73
N TRP A 30 2.61 0.89 6.10
CA TRP A 30 1.76 -0.19 6.62
C TRP A 30 2.29 -0.79 7.93
N LYS A 31 3.61 -0.98 8.01
CA LYS A 31 4.29 -1.60 9.15
C LYS A 31 4.79 -0.59 10.19
N LYS A 32 4.54 0.71 10.00
CA LYS A 32 4.94 1.76 10.93
C LYS A 32 4.31 1.56 12.31
N GLU A 33 5.15 1.66 13.34
CA GLU A 33 4.76 1.60 14.75
C GLU A 33 5.55 2.69 15.53
N PRO A 34 4.87 3.64 16.22
CA PRO A 34 3.42 3.78 16.33
C PRO A 34 2.77 4.16 14.99
N PHE A 35 1.50 3.80 14.84
CA PHE A 35 0.74 4.11 13.64
C PHE A 35 0.57 5.63 13.45
N ASP A 36 0.98 6.13 12.28
CA ASP A 36 0.73 7.52 11.87
C ASP A 36 -0.43 7.55 10.87
N TYR A 37 -1.64 7.81 11.38
CA TYR A 37 -2.86 7.86 10.57
C TYR A 37 -2.75 8.84 9.39
N ASN A 38 -2.18 10.03 9.62
CA ASN A 38 -2.15 11.07 8.58
C ASN A 38 -1.15 10.71 7.47
N SER A 39 0.00 10.14 7.82
CA SER A 39 0.97 9.68 6.82
C SER A 39 0.42 8.49 6.03
N ALA A 40 -0.16 7.51 6.72
CA ALA A 40 -0.76 6.33 6.11
C ALA A 40 -1.91 6.70 5.15
N GLN A 41 -2.80 7.62 5.56
CA GLN A 41 -3.88 8.11 4.69
C GLN A 41 -3.35 8.81 3.44
N ARG A 42 -2.30 9.64 3.57
CA ARG A 42 -1.65 10.28 2.41
C ARG A 42 -1.04 9.25 1.46
N GLN A 43 -0.38 8.23 1.98
CA GLN A 43 0.18 7.15 1.15
C GLN A 43 -0.91 6.41 0.37
N VAL A 44 -2.04 6.10 1.01
CA VAL A 44 -3.21 5.49 0.32
C VAL A 44 -3.67 6.38 -0.83
N MET A 45 -3.78 7.70 -0.62
CA MET A 45 -4.19 8.65 -1.65
C MET A 45 -3.19 8.73 -2.82
N GLN A 46 -1.90 8.78 -2.52
CA GLN A 46 -0.84 8.80 -3.53
C GLN A 46 -0.86 7.53 -4.38
N ASN A 47 -0.96 6.37 -3.75
CA ASN A 47 -1.08 5.09 -4.44
C ASN A 47 -2.33 5.02 -5.32
N ASN A 48 -3.48 5.48 -4.81
CA ASN A 48 -4.73 5.52 -5.59
C ASN A 48 -4.63 6.43 -6.82
N ALA A 49 -3.94 7.57 -6.70
CA ALA A 49 -3.74 8.50 -7.80
C ALA A 49 -2.77 7.94 -8.85
N LYS A 50 -1.70 7.27 -8.41
CA LYS A 50 -0.65 6.72 -9.28
C LYS A 50 -1.06 5.40 -9.95
N TYR A 51 -1.89 4.60 -9.28
CA TYR A 51 -2.32 3.26 -9.71
C TYR A 51 -3.84 3.11 -9.66
N PRO A 52 -4.59 3.84 -10.51
CA PRO A 52 -6.05 3.80 -10.51
C PRO A 52 -6.61 2.40 -10.75
N GLU A 53 -5.92 1.55 -11.51
CA GLU A 53 -6.29 0.16 -11.74
C GLU A 53 -6.25 -0.69 -10.46
N ILE A 54 -5.28 -0.45 -9.58
CA ILE A 54 -5.19 -1.13 -8.27
C ILE A 54 -6.32 -0.67 -7.37
N PHE A 55 -6.59 0.64 -7.34
CA PHE A 55 -7.71 1.21 -6.58
C PHE A 55 -9.06 0.61 -7.02
N ILE A 56 -9.30 0.52 -8.33
CA ILE A 56 -10.53 -0.08 -8.88
C ILE A 56 -10.65 -1.55 -8.48
N ALA A 57 -9.55 -2.31 -8.58
CA ALA A 57 -9.54 -3.72 -8.19
C ALA A 57 -9.86 -3.92 -6.70
N ILE A 58 -9.29 -3.11 -5.81
CA ILE A 58 -9.55 -3.17 -4.37
C ILE A 58 -11.02 -2.84 -4.05
N LYS A 59 -11.58 -1.82 -4.72
CA LYS A 59 -13.00 -1.46 -4.58
C LYS A 59 -13.95 -2.56 -5.02
N ALA A 60 -13.53 -3.42 -5.94
CA ALA A 60 -14.33 -4.54 -6.44
C ALA A 60 -14.27 -5.78 -5.52
N LEU A 61 -13.43 -5.80 -4.48
CA LEU A 61 -13.36 -6.94 -3.56
C LEU A 61 -14.66 -7.06 -2.76
N PRO A 62 -15.23 -8.28 -2.59
CA PRO A 62 -16.55 -8.47 -1.99
C PRO A 62 -16.72 -7.93 -0.56
N MET A 63 -15.62 -7.80 0.19
CA MET A 63 -15.62 -7.33 1.57
C MET A 63 -15.22 -5.85 1.71
N THR A 64 -14.94 -5.15 0.61
CA THR A 64 -14.53 -3.74 0.67
C THR A 64 -15.73 -2.83 0.79
N VAL A 65 -15.89 -2.20 1.95
CA VAL A 65 -16.87 -1.12 2.13
C VAL A 65 -16.26 0.18 1.65
N THR A 66 -16.85 0.78 0.62
CA THR A 66 -16.42 2.11 0.15
C THR A 66 -16.95 3.19 1.10
N ARG A 67 -16.06 3.94 1.73
CA ARG A 67 -16.39 5.12 2.55
C ARG A 67 -15.51 6.31 2.14
N PRO A 68 -15.95 7.55 2.40
CA PRO A 68 -15.09 8.73 2.23
C PRO A 68 -13.79 8.58 3.03
N LEU A 69 -12.67 9.07 2.48
CA LEU A 69 -11.36 9.05 3.16
C LEU A 69 -11.41 9.67 4.56
N THR A 70 -12.20 10.74 4.75
CA THR A 70 -12.40 11.42 6.03
C THR A 70 -13.11 10.58 7.09
N GLN A 71 -13.70 9.44 6.71
CA GLN A 71 -14.44 8.53 7.57
C GLN A 71 -13.75 7.16 7.70
N MET A 72 -12.55 7.00 7.14
CA MET A 72 -11.78 5.77 7.27
C MET A 72 -11.24 5.64 8.70
N THR A 73 -11.41 4.47 9.29
CA THR A 73 -10.76 4.11 10.54
C THR A 73 -9.30 3.70 10.29
N GLU A 74 -8.48 3.58 11.34
CA GLU A 74 -7.14 2.99 11.22
C GLU A 74 -7.19 1.60 10.56
N ALA A 75 -8.17 0.77 10.92
CA ALA A 75 -8.34 -0.55 10.33
C ALA A 75 -8.62 -0.46 8.82
N ASP A 76 -9.45 0.49 8.39
CA ASP A 76 -9.74 0.73 6.97
C ASP A 76 -8.47 1.17 6.22
N ILE A 77 -7.65 2.06 6.81
CA ILE A 77 -6.40 2.53 6.20
C ILE A 77 -5.37 1.39 6.11
N ARG A 78 -5.20 0.61 7.17
CA ARG A 78 -4.29 -0.55 7.17
C ARG A 78 -4.72 -1.61 6.15
N TYR A 79 -6.02 -1.88 6.05
CA TYR A 79 -6.57 -2.77 5.02
C TYR A 79 -6.26 -2.26 3.60
N ASN A 80 -6.42 -0.95 3.34
CA ASN A 80 -6.09 -0.36 2.05
C ASN A 80 -4.59 -0.49 1.73
N LEU A 81 -3.72 -0.14 2.67
CA LEU A 81 -2.27 -0.23 2.49
C LEU A 81 -1.81 -1.67 2.23
N GLU A 82 -2.37 -2.65 2.95
CA GLU A 82 -2.06 -4.07 2.73
C GLU A 82 -2.45 -4.51 1.31
N ASN A 83 -3.67 -4.22 0.87
CA ASN A 83 -4.12 -4.64 -0.46
C ASN A 83 -3.37 -3.90 -1.57
N GLN A 84 -3.09 -2.60 -1.41
CA GLN A 84 -2.25 -1.84 -2.34
C GLN A 84 -0.85 -2.44 -2.43
N PHE A 85 -0.22 -2.74 -1.28
CA PHE A 85 1.09 -3.36 -1.23
C PHE A 85 1.12 -4.71 -1.97
N ILE A 86 0.15 -5.59 -1.72
CA ILE A 86 0.04 -6.90 -2.38
C ILE A 86 -0.09 -6.73 -3.89
N ALA A 87 -0.93 -5.79 -4.35
CA ALA A 87 -1.13 -5.53 -5.77
C ALA A 87 0.11 -4.93 -6.44
N LEU A 88 0.81 -4.00 -5.78
CA LEU A 88 2.07 -3.43 -6.27
C LEU A 88 3.17 -4.51 -6.39
N ALA A 89 3.29 -5.37 -5.37
CA ALA A 89 4.22 -6.48 -5.38
C ALA A 89 3.90 -7.51 -6.49
N ALA A 90 2.63 -7.73 -6.79
CA ALA A 90 2.20 -8.59 -7.91
C ALA A 90 2.50 -7.95 -9.27
N LYS A 91 2.31 -6.63 -9.42
CA LYS A 91 2.58 -5.87 -10.66
C LYS A 91 4.06 -5.82 -11.05
N ARG A 92 4.97 -6.03 -10.09
CA ARG A 92 6.42 -6.11 -10.34
C ARG A 92 6.83 -7.35 -11.15
N ARG A 93 5.97 -8.37 -11.25
CA ARG A 93 6.28 -9.63 -11.95
C ARG A 93 6.23 -9.51 -13.46
#